data_AF-A0A411PNG7-F1
#
_entry.id   AF-A0A411PNG7-F1
#
_cell.length_a   1.000
_cell.length_b   1.000
_cell.length_c   1.000
_cell.angle_alpha   90.00
_cell.angle_beta   90.00
_cell.angle_gamma   90.00
#
_symmetry.space_group_name_H-M   'P 1'
#
loop_
_entity.id
_entity.type
_entity.pdbx_description
1 polymer ?
#
loop_
_entity_poly.entity_id
_entity_poly.type
_entity_poly.pdbx_seq_one_letter_code
_entity_poly.pdbx_strand_id
1 'polypeptide(L)'
;RVSGLDSLSTLFPNLAVIRGRNLFYNYALVIFEMTSLKDIGLYNLRNITRGAIRIEKNPELCYLDSIDWSLILDAEFNNYIAGNKQSKECSDVCPGIMENNPQCRKTMFNNNYNYRCWNS
;
A
#
# COMPACT_ATOMS: atom_id res chain seq x y z
N ARG A 1 18.47 -0.46 -3.56
CA ARG A 1 17.68 -1.53 -4.21
C ARG A 1 17.72 -2.74 -3.29
N VAL A 2 16.58 -3.36 -3.02
CA VAL A 2 16.47 -4.57 -2.18
C VAL A 2 15.88 -5.67 -3.06
N SER A 3 16.48 -6.86 -3.04
CA SER A 3 16.08 -8.03 -3.82
C SER A 3 15.65 -9.15 -2.89
N GLY A 4 14.67 -9.96 -3.30
CA GLY A 4 14.20 -11.12 -2.54
C GLY A 4 13.27 -10.80 -1.36
N LEU A 5 12.92 -9.54 -1.16
CA LEU A 5 11.91 -9.14 -0.17
C LEU A 5 10.53 -9.12 -0.82
N ASP A 6 9.68 -10.07 -0.44
CA ASP A 6 8.33 -10.22 -1.00
C ASP A 6 7.30 -9.28 -0.35
N SER A 7 7.46 -8.97 0.94
CA SER A 7 6.54 -8.11 1.70
C SER A 7 7.27 -7.36 2.83
N LEU A 8 6.94 -6.08 3.06
CA LEU A 8 7.49 -5.32 4.19
C LEU A 8 6.96 -5.81 5.55
N SER A 9 5.86 -6.58 5.56
CA SER A 9 5.30 -7.20 6.77
C SER A 9 6.31 -8.06 7.52
N THR A 10 7.24 -8.68 6.79
CA THR A 10 8.29 -9.55 7.34
C THR A 10 9.33 -8.77 8.16
N LEU A 11 9.52 -7.48 7.86
CA LEU A 11 10.46 -6.60 8.55
C LEU A 11 9.76 -5.74 9.60
N PHE A 12 8.56 -5.25 9.28
CA PHE A 12 7.86 -4.24 10.06
C PHE A 12 6.39 -4.60 10.32
N PRO A 13 6.10 -5.76 10.92
CA PRO A 13 4.72 -6.23 11.12
C PRO A 13 3.90 -5.29 12.01
N ASN A 14 4.56 -4.52 12.88
CA ASN A 14 3.93 -3.66 13.88
C ASN A 14 4.10 -2.16 13.59
N LEU A 15 4.59 -1.79 12.40
CA LEU A 15 4.73 -0.37 12.05
C LEU A 15 3.34 0.27 11.95
N ALA A 16 3.01 1.12 12.93
CA ALA A 16 1.68 1.71 13.04
C ALA A 16 1.61 3.19 12.59
N VAL A 17 2.70 3.94 12.76
CA VAL A 17 2.71 5.39 12.52
C VAL A 17 4.03 5.83 11.89
N ILE A 18 3.95 6.61 10.81
CA ILE A 18 5.08 7.33 10.23
C ILE A 18 4.83 8.83 10.44
N ARG A 19 5.57 9.45 11.36
CA ARG A 19 5.31 10.86 11.74
C ARG A 19 5.76 11.90 10.71
N GLY A 20 6.73 11.59 9.84
CA GLY A 20 7.19 12.53 8.82
C GLY A 20 7.83 13.82 9.36
N ARG A 21 8.58 13.74 10.47
CA ARG A 21 9.28 14.90 11.06
C ARG A 21 10.22 15.56 10.04
N ASN A 22 10.99 14.74 9.32
CA ASN A 22 11.78 15.13 8.17
C ASN A 22 11.28 14.33 6.96
N LEU A 23 11.28 14.96 5.78
CA LEU A 23 10.75 14.38 4.55
C LEU A 23 11.87 14.24 3.51
N PHE A 24 11.71 13.26 2.63
CA PHE A 24 12.56 13.09 1.45
C PHE A 24 11.82 13.62 0.23
N TYR A 25 12.18 14.81 -0.27
CA TYR A 25 11.46 15.49 -1.35
C TYR A 25 9.93 15.53 -1.14
N ASN A 26 9.50 15.88 0.08
CA ASN A 26 8.09 15.90 0.55
C ASN A 26 7.42 14.53 0.76
N TYR A 27 8.14 13.42 0.56
CA TYR A 27 7.64 12.08 0.83
C TYR A 27 8.06 11.58 2.22
N ALA A 28 7.13 10.91 2.90
CA ALA A 28 7.32 10.25 4.18
C ALA A 28 7.63 8.75 4.03
N LEU A 29 7.19 8.15 2.93
CA LEU A 29 7.46 6.77 2.55
C LEU A 29 7.80 6.70 1.07
N VAL A 30 8.92 6.05 0.74
CA VAL A 30 9.38 5.84 -0.62
C VAL A 30 9.64 4.35 -0.83
N ILE A 31 8.94 3.75 -1.78
CA ILE A 31 9.12 2.36 -2.23
C ILE A 31 9.51 2.42 -3.70
N PHE A 32 10.80 2.26 -3.99
CA PHE A 32 11.36 2.49 -5.31
C PHE A 32 12.26 1.35 -5.76
N GLU A 33 12.02 0.85 -6.98
CA GLU A 33 12.82 -0.23 -7.60
C GLU A 33 12.97 -1.48 -6.72
N MET A 34 11.85 -1.89 -6.09
CA MET A 34 11.74 -3.14 -5.33
C MET A 34 11.27 -4.26 -6.27
N THR A 35 12.21 -4.96 -6.89
CA THR A 35 11.93 -5.90 -8.00
C THR A 35 11.16 -7.15 -7.60
N SER A 36 11.26 -7.57 -6.34
CA SER A 36 10.61 -8.80 -5.83
C SER A 36 9.39 -8.52 -4.95
N LEU A 37 9.11 -7.26 -4.63
CA LEU A 37 8.07 -6.89 -3.68
C LEU A 37 6.69 -7.13 -4.31
N LYS A 38 5.90 -8.00 -3.69
CA LYS A 38 4.56 -8.40 -4.14
C LYS A 38 3.46 -7.60 -3.45
N ASP A 39 3.67 -7.25 -2.20
CA ASP A 39 2.74 -6.43 -1.42
C ASP A 39 3.49 -5.50 -0.46
N ILE A 40 2.85 -4.39 -0.09
CA ILE A 40 3.40 -3.49 0.93
C ILE A 40 3.28 -4.14 2.31
N GLY A 41 2.16 -4.80 2.61
CA GLY A 41 2.00 -5.62 3.82
C GLY A 41 2.09 -4.87 5.15
N LEU A 42 2.04 -3.53 5.15
CA LEU A 42 2.07 -2.73 6.38
C LEU A 42 0.66 -2.68 7.02
N TYR A 43 0.10 -3.84 7.34
CA TYR A 43 -1.30 -3.98 7.78
C TYR A 43 -1.65 -3.25 9.09
N ASN A 44 -0.64 -2.93 9.89
CA ASN A 44 -0.81 -2.13 11.11
C ASN A 44 -0.66 -0.62 10.89
N LEU A 45 -0.25 -0.16 9.71
CA LEU A 45 -0.07 1.26 9.43
C LEU A 45 -1.41 1.98 9.45
N ARG A 46 -1.59 2.86 10.44
CA ARG A 46 -2.83 3.63 10.65
C ARG A 46 -2.69 5.10 10.28
N ASN A 47 -1.48 5.66 10.34
CA ASN A 47 -1.31 7.08 10.12
C ASN A 47 0.08 7.43 9.57
N ILE A 48 0.09 8.23 8.51
CA ILE A 48 1.24 9.02 8.10
C ILE A 48 0.89 10.48 8.36
N THR A 49 1.49 11.05 9.40
CA THR A 49 1.06 12.36 9.94
C THR A 49 1.46 13.52 9.04
N ARG A 50 2.58 13.41 8.33
CA ARG A 50 3.11 14.47 7.46
C ARG A 50 3.86 13.86 6.30
N GLY A 51 3.65 14.42 5.11
CA GLY A 51 4.30 14.01 3.86
C GLY A 51 3.45 13.03 3.06
N ALA A 52 3.74 12.96 1.76
CA ALA A 52 3.07 12.06 0.83
C ALA A 52 3.79 10.71 0.73
N ILE A 53 3.27 9.80 -0.11
CA ILE A 53 3.97 8.56 -0.47
C ILE A 53 4.46 8.57 -1.91
N ARG A 54 5.57 7.90 -2.17
CA ARG A 54 6.09 7.62 -3.51
C ARG A 54 6.30 6.12 -3.69
N ILE A 55 5.52 5.50 -4.57
CA ILE A 55 5.60 4.07 -4.88
C ILE A 55 5.82 3.93 -6.38
N GLU A 56 7.05 3.62 -6.77
CA GLU A 56 7.43 3.68 -8.17
C GLU A 56 8.36 2.56 -8.61
N LYS A 57 8.16 2.05 -9.83
CA LYS A 57 9.03 1.03 -10.48
C LYS A 57 9.13 -0.27 -9.69
N ASN A 58 8.02 -0.75 -9.14
CA ASN A 58 7.95 -2.04 -8.44
C ASN A 58 7.15 -3.04 -9.32
N PRO A 59 7.82 -3.81 -10.20
CA PRO A 59 7.16 -4.56 -11.27
C PRO A 59 6.28 -5.72 -10.79
N GLU A 60 6.52 -6.26 -9.60
CA GLU A 60 5.73 -7.35 -9.02
C GLU A 60 4.68 -6.88 -8.00
N LEU A 61 4.61 -5.58 -7.72
CA LEU A 61 3.82 -5.03 -6.61
C LEU A 61 2.33 -4.95 -6.96
N CYS A 62 1.51 -5.67 -6.21
CA CYS A 62 0.05 -5.69 -6.25
C CYS A 62 -0.57 -5.07 -4.97
N TYR A 63 -1.90 -5.16 -4.81
CA TYR A 63 -2.66 -4.61 -3.69
C TYR A 63 -2.63 -3.08 -3.55
N LEU A 64 -2.21 -2.35 -4.59
CA LEU A 64 -2.16 -0.88 -4.53
C LEU A 64 -3.56 -0.26 -4.55
N ASP A 65 -4.49 -0.82 -5.33
CA ASP A 65 -5.87 -0.32 -5.46
C ASP A 65 -6.77 -0.79 -4.30
N SER A 66 -6.37 -1.84 -3.59
CA SER A 66 -7.07 -2.33 -2.39
C SER A 66 -6.72 -1.52 -1.14
N ILE A 67 -5.76 -0.60 -1.21
CA ILE A 67 -5.41 0.28 -0.08
C ILE A 67 -6.08 1.64 -0.29
N ASP A 68 -6.87 2.06 0.70
CA ASP A 68 -7.46 3.39 0.74
C ASP A 68 -6.52 4.34 1.48
N TRP A 69 -5.68 5.04 0.72
CA TRP A 69 -4.67 5.96 1.28
C TRP A 69 -5.28 7.18 1.97
N SER A 70 -6.51 7.56 1.61
CA SER A 70 -7.24 8.67 2.23
C SER A 70 -7.50 8.44 3.73
N LEU A 71 -7.51 7.18 4.16
CA LEU A 71 -7.67 6.79 5.56
C LEU A 71 -6.36 6.78 6.36
N ILE A 72 -5.22 6.90 5.67
CA ILE A 72 -3.89 6.78 6.26
C ILE A 72 -3.21 8.15 6.32
N LEU A 73 -3.45 9.03 5.34
CA LEU A 73 -2.76 10.31 5.22
C LEU A 73 -3.62 11.38 4.54
N ASP A 74 -3.49 12.63 4.99
CA ASP A 74 -4.29 13.76 4.48
C ASP A 74 -3.77 14.30 3.13
N ALA A 75 -2.49 14.10 2.82
CA ALA A 75 -1.81 14.61 1.63
C ALA A 75 -1.98 13.71 0.39
N GLU A 76 -3.11 13.02 0.24
CA GLU A 76 -3.30 11.96 -0.77
C GLU A 76 -3.07 12.46 -2.21
N PHE A 77 -3.53 13.67 -2.52
CA PHE A 77 -3.35 14.31 -3.83
C PHE A 77 -1.87 14.51 -4.23
N ASN A 78 -0.95 14.45 -3.27
CA ASN A 78 0.49 14.58 -3.50
C ASN A 78 1.20 13.23 -3.63
N ASN A 79 0.46 12.11 -3.54
CA ASN A 79 1.01 10.78 -3.71
C ASN A 79 1.47 10.57 -5.15
N TYR A 80 2.60 9.89 -5.31
CA TYR A 80 3.13 9.51 -6.62
C TYR A 80 3.19 7.99 -6.71
N ILE A 81 2.28 7.40 -7.48
CA ILE A 81 2.19 5.94 -7.69
C ILE A 81 2.24 5.67 -9.19
N ALA A 82 3.36 5.14 -9.70
CA ALA A 82 3.56 4.95 -11.14
C ALA A 82 4.56 3.84 -11.46
N GLY A 83 4.39 3.17 -12.61
CA GLY A 83 5.34 2.13 -13.07
C GLY A 83 5.39 0.89 -12.17
N ASN A 84 4.32 0.60 -11.44
CA ASN A 84 4.15 -0.67 -10.72
C ASN A 84 3.38 -1.67 -11.59
N LYS A 85 3.15 -2.90 -11.10
CA LYS A 85 2.33 -3.89 -11.81
C LYS A 85 0.94 -3.33 -12.10
N GLN A 86 0.40 -3.63 -13.28
CA GLN A 86 -0.93 -3.15 -13.65
C GLN A 86 -1.98 -3.91 -12.82
N SER A 87 -2.96 -3.19 -12.27
CA SER A 87 -4.00 -3.79 -11.41
C SER A 87 -4.77 -4.92 -12.11
N LYS A 88 -4.90 -4.88 -13.44
CA LYS A 88 -5.55 -5.94 -14.24
C LYS A 88 -4.77 -7.25 -14.28
N GLU A 89 -3.46 -7.19 -14.05
CA GLU A 89 -2.56 -8.35 -13.98
C GLU A 89 -2.42 -8.87 -12.55
N CYS A 90 -2.93 -8.12 -11.56
CA CYS A 90 -3.01 -8.54 -10.18
C CYS A 90 -4.27 -9.37 -9.94
N SER A 91 -4.14 -10.43 -9.15
CA SER A 91 -5.25 -11.26 -8.69
C SER A 91 -5.60 -10.92 -7.25
N ASP A 92 -5.81 -9.63 -6.99
CA ASP A 92 -6.02 -9.10 -5.64
C ASP A 92 -7.36 -9.59 -5.09
N VAL A 93 -7.29 -10.43 -4.07
CA VAL A 93 -8.45 -10.91 -3.32
C VAL A 93 -8.20 -10.64 -1.86
N CYS A 94 -9.12 -9.92 -1.20
CA CYS A 94 -9.01 -9.65 0.22
C CYS A 94 -9.46 -10.85 1.07
N PRO A 95 -8.93 -10.97 2.31
CA PRO A 95 -9.23 -12.06 3.22
C PRO A 95 -10.73 -12.35 3.39
N GLY A 96 -11.08 -13.63 3.30
CA GLY A 96 -12.43 -14.14 3.54
C GLY A 96 -13.43 -13.95 2.41
N ILE A 97 -13.07 -13.29 1.30
CA ILE A 97 -13.96 -13.14 0.13
C ILE A 97 -14.28 -14.50 -0.50
N MET A 98 -13.28 -15.36 -0.71
CA MET A 98 -13.48 -16.67 -1.34
C MET A 98 -14.33 -17.62 -0.49
N GLU A 99 -14.32 -17.44 0.83
CA GLU A 99 -15.04 -18.27 1.79
C GLU A 99 -16.45 -17.73 2.10
N ASN A 100 -16.90 -16.68 1.40
CA ASN A 100 -18.14 -15.93 1.70
C ASN A 100 -18.20 -15.38 3.14
N ASN A 101 -17.04 -15.12 3.75
CA ASN A 101 -16.90 -14.58 5.10
C ASN A 101 -15.95 -13.35 5.09
N PRO A 102 -16.36 -12.23 4.46
CA PRO A 102 -15.49 -11.08 4.23
C PRO A 102 -15.03 -10.45 5.56
N GLN A 103 -13.72 -10.37 5.77
CA GLN A 103 -13.14 -9.81 7.00
C GLN A 103 -12.76 -8.33 6.86
N CYS A 104 -12.69 -7.84 5.63
CA CYS A 104 -12.26 -6.49 5.31
C CYS A 104 -13.42 -5.50 5.24
N ARG A 105 -13.13 -4.22 5.49
CA ARG A 105 -14.10 -3.13 5.32
C ARG A 105 -14.15 -2.67 3.87
N LYS A 106 -15.31 -2.22 3.40
CA LYS A 106 -15.47 -1.53 2.10
C LYS A 106 -15.43 -0.01 2.26
N THR A 107 -14.82 0.68 1.30
CA THR A 107 -14.77 2.15 1.25
C THR A 107 -14.90 2.66 -0.18
N MET A 108 -15.30 3.92 -0.35
CA MET A 108 -15.27 4.62 -1.64
C MET A 108 -13.89 5.24 -1.83
N PHE A 109 -13.12 4.75 -2.80
CA PHE A 109 -11.79 5.27 -3.13
C PHE A 109 -11.63 5.29 -4.64
N ASN A 110 -11.20 6.42 -5.22
CA ASN A 110 -11.08 6.61 -6.67
C ASN A 110 -12.32 6.14 -7.47
N ASN A 111 -13.52 6.52 -6.99
CA ASN A 111 -14.82 6.12 -7.57
C ASN A 111 -15.09 4.60 -7.60
N ASN A 112 -14.37 3.81 -6.81
CA ASN A 112 -14.56 2.37 -6.68
C ASN A 112 -15.02 2.01 -5.26
N TYR A 113 -16.16 1.33 -5.11
CA TYR A 113 -16.63 0.79 -3.83
C TYR A 113 -16.21 -0.67 -3.69
N ASN A 114 -15.12 -0.94 -2.98
CA ASN A 114 -14.61 -2.31 -2.84
C ASN A 114 -14.00 -2.55 -1.45
N TYR A 115 -13.73 -3.82 -1.14
CA TYR A 115 -13.00 -4.25 0.06
C TYR A 115 -11.59 -3.67 0.07
N ARG A 116 -11.12 -3.31 1.27
CA ARG A 116 -9.77 -2.76 1.47
C ARG A 116 -8.91 -3.69 2.30
N CYS A 117 -7.77 -4.07 1.74
CA CYS A 117 -6.82 -4.98 2.35
C CYS A 117 -5.40 -4.65 1.89
N TRP A 118 -4.42 -5.02 2.73
CA TRP A 118 -3.00 -4.86 2.45
C TRP A 118 -2.40 -6.05 1.68
N ASN A 119 -3.08 -7.20 1.72
CA ASN A 119 -2.69 -8.50 1.16
C ASN A 119 -3.91 -9.46 1.20
N SER A 120 -3.73 -10.71 0.76
CA SER A 120 -4.73 -11.79 0.80
C SER A 120 -4.95 -12.38 2.18
#